data_AF-A0AAU6A318-F1
#
_entry.id   AF-A0AAU6A318-F1
#
_cell.length_a   1.000
_cell.length_b   1.000
_cell.length_c   1.000
_cell.angle_alpha   90.00
_cell.angle_beta   90.00
_cell.angle_gamma   90.00
#
_symmetry.space_group_name_H-M   'P 1'
#
loop_
_entity.id
_entity.type
_entity.pdbx_description
1 polymer ?
#
loop_
_entity_poly.entity_id
_entity_poly.type
_entity_poly.pdbx_seq_one_letter_code
_entity_poly.pdbx_strand_id
1 'polypeptide(L)'
;MAQVDAGASDARLTELLGADTPSAYPALQELRERHRPSVLAYARLCTRSESAARQLAAQAFTLAAQETARGSDPSVPWRHRLLLLAGRVAASWARDERAAGLDPGLLLVLSTAGPGGPVPPMLAPFRSLPSRTQGLLWYGVVDEEPADRAAVLLGLTHEDVTYGVQPALQALGQACLKSRLAASDDPRCGDFRRLIEESLRPDNPRSSPDLHAHMAHCAHCTTAYEELSALRDHPRGALAEGLLPWAGTAYVMSEMGEPRPGVPASSGPWPLSRRLVVTSAAALGVALVPLLFVVLSSGRSPSQDTAGSVATPSVVPRVTVTATVSATPSPPAPRPSATSESPSPNSPKPSPSPSRSTSPRPSPTPTPTYPPGGSYAQVVNIASGLCLDIRDGDLTQGTDVVTAPCTSARTQRWRVDSGRGVLQSYADSDLCLDSRGSVDNGVGIWDCGSIDGSHGQNLRFTVDDDGVIRPSIAVETAVTPSGGDGLSLLPLNGGASQRWRAGAS
;
A
#
# COMPACT_ATOMS: atom_id res chain seq x y z
N MET A 1 -13.60 13.55 24.78
CA MET A 1 -12.65 12.98 23.80
C MET A 1 -11.52 12.39 24.60
N ALA A 2 -11.39 11.05 24.65
CA ALA A 2 -10.31 10.42 25.38
C ALA A 2 -9.01 10.73 24.62
N GLN A 3 -8.13 11.52 25.24
CA GLN A 3 -6.83 11.82 24.68
C GLN A 3 -6.01 10.52 24.73
N VAL A 4 -5.73 9.94 23.57
CA VAL A 4 -4.79 8.82 23.49
C VAL A 4 -3.42 9.39 23.85
N ASP A 5 -2.83 8.82 24.90
CA ASP A 5 -1.52 9.25 25.41
C ASP A 5 -0.46 8.93 24.37
N ALA A 6 0.35 9.93 23.99
CA ALA A 6 1.50 9.75 23.10
C ALA A 6 2.52 8.74 23.66
N GLY A 7 2.48 8.47 24.97
CA GLY A 7 3.25 7.43 25.64
C GLY A 7 2.70 6.00 25.51
N ALA A 8 1.56 5.77 24.86
CA ALA A 8 0.99 4.43 24.71
C ALA A 8 1.85 3.53 23.81
N SER A 9 2.00 2.26 24.22
CA SER A 9 2.70 1.23 23.44
C SER A 9 1.92 0.83 22.20
N ASP A 10 2.62 0.27 21.21
CA ASP A 10 1.99 -0.19 19.97
C ASP A 10 0.95 -1.28 20.24
N ALA A 11 1.21 -2.16 21.22
CA ALA A 11 0.25 -3.18 21.66
C ALA A 11 -1.03 -2.53 22.21
N ARG A 12 -0.89 -1.51 23.07
CA ARG A 12 -2.04 -0.79 23.62
C ARG A 12 -2.82 -0.04 22.56
N LEU A 13 -2.13 0.61 21.62
CA LEU A 13 -2.77 1.28 20.49
C LEU A 13 -3.49 0.28 19.57
N THR A 14 -2.90 -0.90 19.36
CA THR A 14 -3.50 -1.98 18.56
C THR A 14 -4.78 -2.53 19.21
N GLU A 15 -4.79 -2.71 20.54
CA GLU A 15 -6.00 -3.08 21.28
C GLU A 15 -7.14 -2.06 21.08
N LEU A 16 -6.80 -0.76 21.10
CA LEU A 16 -7.77 0.31 20.88
C LEU A 16 -8.35 0.30 19.46
N LEU A 17 -7.65 -0.26 18.46
CA LEU A 17 -8.22 -0.43 17.12
C LEU A 17 -9.39 -1.43 17.07
N GLY A 18 -9.42 -2.39 18.00
CA GLY A 18 -10.52 -3.34 18.16
C GLY A 18 -11.63 -2.85 19.10
N ALA A 19 -11.47 -1.67 19.71
CA ALA A 19 -12.44 -1.07 20.62
C ALA A 19 -13.49 -0.23 19.88
N ASP A 20 -14.22 0.62 20.60
CA ASP A 20 -15.22 1.51 20.01
C ASP A 20 -14.59 2.56 19.08
N THR A 21 -15.33 3.02 18.06
CA THR A 21 -14.83 3.97 17.05
C THR A 21 -14.17 5.24 17.62
N PRO A 22 -14.67 5.85 18.72
CA PRO A 22 -14.04 7.03 19.33
C PRO A 22 -12.60 6.80 19.84
N SER A 23 -12.24 5.57 20.20
CA SER A 23 -10.90 5.22 20.68
C SER A 23 -10.01 4.63 19.57
N ALA A 24 -10.61 3.92 18.61
CA ALA A 24 -9.90 3.36 17.47
C ALA A 24 -9.30 4.43 16.54
N TYR A 25 -10.01 5.54 16.31
CA TYR A 25 -9.55 6.56 15.38
C TYR A 25 -8.27 7.29 15.84
N PRO A 26 -8.20 7.86 17.06
CA PRO A 26 -6.97 8.49 17.53
C PRO A 26 -5.82 7.49 17.67
N ALA A 27 -6.10 6.23 18.03
CA ALA A 27 -5.07 5.18 18.07
C ALA A 27 -4.49 4.89 16.68
N LEU A 28 -5.32 4.84 15.64
CA LEU A 28 -4.85 4.68 14.26
C LEU A 28 -4.03 5.87 13.77
N GLN A 29 -4.43 7.11 14.14
CA GLN A 29 -3.67 8.30 13.81
C GLN A 29 -2.27 8.26 14.43
N GLU A 30 -2.18 7.94 15.73
CA GLU A 30 -0.89 7.80 16.43
C GLU A 30 -0.01 6.74 15.77
N LEU A 31 -0.55 5.55 15.49
CA LEU A 31 0.18 4.49 14.79
C LEU A 31 0.66 4.92 13.39
N ARG A 32 -0.14 5.71 12.66
CA ARG A 32 0.27 6.26 11.37
C ARG A 32 1.40 7.27 11.51
N GLU A 33 1.25 8.27 12.38
CA GLU A 33 2.25 9.30 12.59
C GLU A 33 3.59 8.71 13.00
N ARG A 34 3.55 7.76 13.94
CA ARG A 34 4.73 7.10 14.51
C ARG A 34 5.51 6.24 13.53
N HIS A 35 4.83 5.49 12.66
CA HIS A 35 5.48 4.51 11.78
C HIS A 35 5.58 4.92 10.32
N ARG A 36 4.89 5.99 9.88
CA ARG A 36 4.90 6.46 8.49
C ARG A 36 6.30 6.66 7.91
N PRO A 37 7.29 7.26 8.61
CA PRO A 37 8.63 7.45 8.05
C PRO A 37 9.28 6.12 7.62
N SER A 38 9.27 5.10 8.49
CA SER A 38 9.86 3.79 8.22
C SER A 38 9.13 3.05 7.10
N VAL A 39 7.79 3.08 7.11
CA VAL A 39 6.98 2.43 6.05
C VAL A 39 7.21 3.11 4.70
N LEU A 40 7.30 4.44 4.67
CA LEU A 40 7.56 5.18 3.43
C LEU A 40 8.99 4.92 2.92
N ALA A 41 9.98 4.84 3.81
CA ALA A 41 11.35 4.47 3.45
C ALA A 41 11.39 3.09 2.78
N TYR A 42 10.71 2.10 3.35
CA TYR A 42 10.59 0.78 2.75
C TYR A 42 9.81 0.78 1.43
N ALA A 43 8.71 1.54 1.35
CA ALA A 43 7.91 1.64 0.13
C ALA A 43 8.69 2.27 -1.04
N ARG A 44 9.65 3.17 -0.77
CA ARG A 44 10.56 3.72 -1.78
C ARG A 44 11.52 2.67 -2.34
N LEU A 45 11.90 1.65 -1.56
CA LEU A 45 12.68 0.52 -2.06
C LEU A 45 11.86 -0.43 -2.95
N CYS A 46 10.54 -0.43 -2.76
CA CYS A 46 9.62 -1.28 -3.51
C CYS A 46 9.10 -0.63 -4.80
N THR A 47 9.27 0.69 -4.98
CA THR A 47 8.60 1.47 -6.03
C THR A 47 9.56 2.39 -6.78
N ARG A 48 9.13 2.87 -7.95
CA ARG A 48 9.94 3.75 -8.83
C ARG A 48 9.73 5.24 -8.59
N SER A 49 8.64 5.61 -7.93
CA SER A 49 8.23 7.00 -7.76
C SER A 49 7.70 7.27 -6.36
N GLU A 50 7.82 8.52 -5.93
CA GLU A 50 7.34 8.96 -4.61
C GLU A 50 5.81 8.87 -4.48
N SER A 51 5.06 9.00 -5.57
CA SER A 51 3.61 8.81 -5.57
C SER A 51 3.23 7.34 -5.35
N ALA A 52 3.90 6.42 -6.04
CA ALA A 52 3.73 4.98 -5.84
C ALA A 52 4.12 4.57 -4.42
N ALA A 53 5.24 5.08 -3.88
CA ALA A 53 5.68 4.82 -2.51
C ALA A 53 4.62 5.25 -1.48
N ARG A 54 4.06 6.46 -1.62
CA ARG A 54 3.00 6.96 -0.72
C ARG A 54 1.72 6.13 -0.81
N GLN A 55 1.31 5.74 -2.02
CA GLN A 55 0.13 4.91 -2.21
C GLN A 55 0.32 3.50 -1.63
N LEU A 56 1.50 2.90 -1.82
CA LEU A 56 1.84 1.60 -1.25
C LEU A 56 1.83 1.64 0.29
N ALA A 57 2.46 2.66 0.89
CA ALA A 57 2.46 2.86 2.33
C ALA A 57 1.04 3.05 2.89
N ALA A 58 0.23 3.90 2.26
CA ALA A 58 -1.16 4.13 2.67
C ALA A 58 -2.00 2.84 2.63
N GLN A 59 -1.86 2.03 1.57
CA GLN A 59 -2.54 0.74 1.47
C GLN A 59 -2.08 -0.25 2.54
N ALA A 60 -0.79 -0.27 2.90
CA ALA A 60 -0.29 -1.11 3.98
C ALA A 60 -0.91 -0.75 5.35
N PHE A 61 -1.03 0.54 5.68
CA PHE A 61 -1.72 1.00 6.89
C PHE A 61 -3.21 0.65 6.90
N THR A 62 -3.89 0.86 5.77
CA THR A 62 -5.31 0.51 5.64
C THR A 62 -5.53 -0.99 5.84
N LEU A 63 -4.69 -1.82 5.23
CA LEU A 63 -4.78 -3.27 5.39
C LEU A 63 -4.48 -3.70 6.83
N ALA A 64 -3.49 -3.11 7.49
CA ALA A 64 -3.18 -3.38 8.90
C ALA A 64 -4.37 -3.07 9.80
N ALA A 65 -5.00 -1.89 9.65
CA ALA A 65 -6.17 -1.50 10.43
C ALA A 65 -7.36 -2.44 10.20
N GLN A 66 -7.63 -2.81 8.94
CA GLN A 66 -8.71 -3.74 8.58
C GLN A 66 -8.50 -5.14 9.16
N GLU A 67 -7.28 -5.68 9.08
CA GLU A 67 -6.96 -6.99 9.65
C GLU A 67 -7.09 -6.97 11.18
N THR A 68 -6.58 -5.93 11.85
CA THR A 68 -6.72 -5.79 13.31
C THR A 68 -8.18 -5.67 13.73
N ALA A 69 -8.98 -4.87 13.03
CA ALA A 69 -10.41 -4.71 13.33
C ALA A 69 -11.20 -6.02 13.16
N ARG A 70 -10.73 -6.95 12.32
CA ARG A 70 -11.29 -8.30 12.15
C ARG A 70 -10.79 -9.30 13.21
N GLY A 71 -10.02 -8.84 14.22
CA GLY A 71 -9.43 -9.69 15.24
C GLY A 71 -8.24 -10.53 14.74
N SER A 72 -7.66 -10.18 13.60
CA SER A 72 -6.41 -10.81 13.15
C SER A 72 -5.23 -10.15 13.85
N ASP A 73 -4.70 -10.82 14.87
CA ASP A 73 -3.50 -10.40 15.59
C ASP A 73 -2.27 -11.17 15.08
N PRO A 74 -1.46 -10.58 14.17
CA PRO A 74 -0.24 -11.22 13.74
C PRO A 74 0.82 -11.12 14.85
N SER A 75 1.49 -12.24 15.08
CA SER A 75 2.58 -12.40 16.04
C SER A 75 3.88 -11.73 15.57
N VAL A 76 3.87 -10.44 15.23
CA VAL A 76 5.06 -9.63 14.90
C VAL A 76 4.86 -8.17 15.35
N PRO A 77 5.95 -7.42 15.61
CA PRO A 77 5.87 -6.00 15.96
C PRO A 77 5.16 -5.16 14.89
N TRP A 78 4.51 -4.08 15.31
CA TRP A 78 3.61 -3.31 14.43
C TRP A 78 4.32 -2.76 13.19
N ARG A 79 5.52 -2.20 13.35
CA ARG A 79 6.30 -1.71 12.20
C ARG A 79 6.70 -2.84 11.25
N HIS A 80 7.18 -3.98 11.78
CA HIS A 80 7.48 -5.16 10.97
C HIS A 80 6.26 -5.62 10.17
N ARG A 81 5.09 -5.68 10.82
CA ARG A 81 3.81 -6.00 10.18
C ARG A 81 3.55 -5.09 8.98
N LEU A 82 3.69 -3.78 9.14
CA LEU A 82 3.44 -2.80 8.08
C LEU A 82 4.37 -3.01 6.88
N LEU A 83 5.64 -3.33 7.11
CA LEU A 83 6.60 -3.60 6.02
C LEU A 83 6.28 -4.93 5.31
N LEU A 84 5.89 -5.97 6.04
CA LEU A 84 5.40 -7.22 5.43
C LEU A 84 4.14 -6.99 4.58
N LEU A 85 3.21 -6.17 5.07
CA LEU A 85 2.00 -5.81 4.33
C LEU A 85 2.32 -4.96 3.11
N ALA A 86 3.29 -4.06 3.16
CA ALA A 86 3.77 -3.34 1.98
C ALA A 86 4.30 -4.31 0.91
N GLY A 87 5.07 -5.33 1.30
CA GLY A 87 5.48 -6.40 0.38
C GLY A 87 4.31 -7.18 -0.22
N ARG A 88 3.30 -7.51 0.58
CA ARG A 88 2.08 -8.20 0.10
C ARG A 88 1.25 -7.33 -0.86
N VAL A 89 1.15 -6.04 -0.58
CA VAL A 89 0.48 -5.08 -1.47
C VAL A 89 1.28 -4.93 -2.77
N ALA A 90 2.61 -4.85 -2.72
CA ALA A 90 3.43 -4.85 -3.93
C ALA A 90 3.23 -6.15 -4.75
N ALA A 91 3.11 -7.31 -4.10
CA ALA A 91 2.76 -8.56 -4.77
C ALA A 91 1.39 -8.54 -5.45
N SER A 92 0.42 -7.75 -4.94
CA SER A 92 -0.86 -7.57 -5.63
C SER A 92 -0.75 -6.64 -6.83
N TRP A 93 0.01 -5.54 -6.71
CA TRP A 93 0.28 -4.61 -7.81
C TRP A 93 1.01 -5.27 -8.98
N ALA A 94 1.91 -6.22 -8.70
CA ALA A 94 2.65 -6.95 -9.73
C ALA A 94 1.75 -7.76 -10.69
N ARG A 95 0.47 -7.95 -10.34
CA ARG A 95 -0.52 -8.70 -11.14
C ARG A 95 -1.49 -7.81 -11.93
N ASP A 96 -1.38 -6.49 -11.82
CA ASP A 96 -2.22 -5.55 -12.55
C ASP A 96 -1.41 -4.38 -13.15
N GLU A 97 -2.11 -3.38 -13.69
CA GLU A 97 -1.49 -2.24 -14.38
C GLU A 97 -0.54 -1.43 -13.49
N ARG A 98 -0.66 -1.54 -12.16
CA ARG A 98 0.21 -0.85 -11.21
C ARG A 98 1.61 -1.47 -11.11
N ALA A 99 1.83 -2.64 -11.72
CA ALA A 99 3.16 -3.26 -11.82
C ALA A 99 4.20 -2.28 -12.37
N ALA A 100 3.81 -1.39 -13.30
CA ALA A 100 4.70 -0.36 -13.86
C ALA A 100 5.28 0.62 -12.82
N GLY A 101 4.65 0.74 -11.64
CA GLY A 101 5.11 1.58 -10.53
C GLY A 101 6.11 0.90 -9.58
N LEU A 102 6.33 -0.41 -9.70
CA LEU A 102 7.20 -1.19 -8.82
C LEU A 102 8.67 -1.17 -9.26
N ASP A 103 9.58 -1.34 -8.30
CA ASP A 103 11.00 -1.51 -8.59
C ASP A 103 11.20 -2.74 -9.53
N PRO A 104 11.98 -2.63 -10.62
CA PRO A 104 12.17 -3.74 -11.55
C PRO A 104 12.81 -5.00 -10.92
N GLY A 105 13.67 -4.83 -9.93
CA GLY A 105 14.26 -5.95 -9.19
C GLY A 105 13.21 -6.66 -8.34
N LEU A 106 12.35 -5.91 -7.66
CA LEU A 106 11.22 -6.46 -6.92
C LEU A 106 10.26 -7.21 -7.84
N LEU A 107 9.90 -6.63 -9.00
CA LEU A 107 9.04 -7.30 -9.99
C LEU A 107 9.62 -8.64 -10.45
N LEU A 108 10.93 -8.70 -10.69
CA LEU A 108 11.59 -9.95 -11.06
C LEU A 108 11.43 -11.01 -9.97
N VAL A 109 11.68 -10.65 -8.71
CA VAL A 109 11.49 -11.58 -7.57
C VAL A 109 10.04 -12.03 -7.46
N LEU A 110 9.08 -11.10 -7.51
CA LEU A 110 7.66 -11.39 -7.41
C LEU A 110 7.16 -12.29 -8.56
N SER A 111 7.73 -12.15 -9.76
CA SER A 111 7.36 -12.98 -10.91
C SER A 111 7.72 -14.47 -10.75
N THR A 112 8.69 -14.76 -9.88
CA THR A 112 9.14 -16.12 -9.57
C THR A 112 8.57 -16.65 -8.26
N ALA A 113 7.95 -15.80 -7.46
CA ALA A 113 7.35 -16.15 -6.18
C ALA A 113 5.89 -16.61 -6.35
N GLY A 114 5.35 -17.27 -5.31
CA GLY A 114 3.93 -17.61 -5.24
C GLY A 114 3.03 -16.37 -5.08
N PRO A 115 1.69 -16.54 -5.10
CA PRO A 115 0.73 -15.42 -5.03
C PRO A 115 0.87 -14.49 -3.82
N GLY A 116 1.50 -14.97 -2.74
CA GLY A 116 1.77 -14.21 -1.51
C GLY A 116 3.10 -13.44 -1.50
N GLY A 117 3.90 -13.52 -2.57
CA GLY A 117 5.26 -13.00 -2.61
C GLY A 117 6.29 -13.94 -1.95
N PRO A 118 7.58 -13.55 -1.94
CA PRO A 118 8.63 -14.33 -1.29
C PRO A 118 8.41 -14.39 0.22
N VAL A 119 8.57 -15.57 0.81
CA VAL A 119 8.50 -15.75 2.27
C VAL A 119 9.91 -15.56 2.85
N PRO A 120 10.13 -14.57 3.74
CA PRO A 120 11.44 -14.35 4.34
C PRO A 120 11.91 -15.58 5.14
N PRO A 121 13.18 -16.00 5.00
CA PRO A 121 13.66 -17.29 5.51
C PRO A 121 13.65 -17.38 7.04
N MET A 122 13.76 -16.26 7.76
CA MET A 122 13.74 -16.21 9.23
C MET A 122 12.35 -15.89 9.80
N LEU A 123 11.33 -15.66 8.97
CA LEU A 123 10.02 -15.22 9.45
C LEU A 123 9.31 -16.27 10.32
N ALA A 124 9.38 -17.55 9.94
CA ALA A 124 8.79 -18.63 10.71
C ALA A 124 9.43 -18.80 12.11
N PRO A 125 10.77 -18.94 12.24
CA PRO A 125 11.39 -19.01 13.56
C PRO A 125 11.18 -17.73 14.37
N PHE A 126 11.21 -16.55 13.75
CA PHE A 126 10.92 -15.29 14.43
C PHE A 126 9.52 -15.25 15.05
N ARG A 127 8.48 -15.67 14.30
CA ARG A 127 7.10 -15.75 14.81
C ARG A 127 6.92 -16.76 15.94
N SER A 128 7.82 -17.73 16.08
CA SER A 128 7.79 -18.71 17.18
C SER A 128 8.27 -18.14 18.51
N LEU A 129 8.93 -16.97 18.50
CA LEU A 129 9.43 -16.29 19.70
C LEU A 129 8.30 -15.54 20.42
N PRO A 130 8.43 -15.27 21.73
CA PRO A 130 7.51 -14.38 22.45
C PRO A 130 7.48 -12.97 21.84
N SER A 131 6.33 -12.29 21.88
CA SER A 131 6.15 -10.94 21.30
C SER A 131 7.16 -9.92 21.84
N ARG A 132 7.51 -10.02 23.13
CA ARG A 132 8.57 -9.19 23.74
C ARG A 132 9.92 -9.37 23.03
N THR A 133 10.32 -10.61 22.77
CA THR A 133 11.58 -10.95 22.10
C THR A 133 11.60 -10.46 20.65
N GLN A 134 10.49 -10.65 19.93
CA GLN A 134 10.34 -10.14 18.57
C GLN A 134 10.48 -8.62 18.51
N GLY A 135 9.84 -7.92 19.46
CA GLY A 135 9.91 -6.47 19.60
C GLY A 135 11.33 -5.95 19.85
N LEU A 136 12.06 -6.59 20.76
CA LEU A 136 13.45 -6.25 21.07
C LEU A 136 14.37 -6.43 19.84
N LEU A 137 14.18 -7.50 19.07
CA LEU A 137 14.93 -7.73 17.83
C LEU A 137 14.61 -6.66 16.78
N TRP A 138 13.33 -6.35 16.59
CA TRP A 138 12.92 -5.41 15.55
C TRP A 138 13.35 -3.97 15.90
N TYR A 139 12.88 -3.44 17.02
CA TYR A 139 13.15 -2.04 17.39
C TYR A 139 14.57 -1.84 17.92
N GLY A 140 15.15 -2.82 18.62
CA GLY A 140 16.50 -2.69 19.19
C GLY A 140 17.64 -3.03 18.24
N VAL A 141 17.41 -3.82 17.17
CA VAL A 141 18.49 -4.26 16.27
C VAL A 141 18.23 -3.88 14.81
N VAL A 142 17.02 -4.10 14.27
CA VAL A 142 16.75 -3.80 12.85
C VAL A 142 16.66 -2.29 12.63
N ASP A 143 15.78 -1.62 13.38
CA ASP A 143 15.56 -0.17 13.25
C ASP A 143 16.53 0.66 14.10
N GLU A 144 17.26 0.05 15.05
CA GLU A 144 18.16 0.76 15.98
C GLU A 144 17.50 1.96 16.67
N GLU A 145 16.24 1.79 17.11
CA GLU A 145 15.56 2.83 17.88
C GLU A 145 16.31 3.11 19.19
N PRO A 146 16.43 4.37 19.61
CA PRO A 146 16.94 4.70 20.94
C PRO A 146 16.18 3.92 22.02
N ALA A 147 16.90 3.45 23.04
CA ALA A 147 16.33 2.56 24.06
C ALA A 147 15.04 3.10 24.69
N ASP A 148 14.98 4.41 24.96
CA ASP A 148 13.78 5.06 25.52
C ASP A 148 12.58 5.02 24.55
N ARG A 149 12.84 5.17 23.25
CA ARG A 149 11.80 5.12 22.21
C ARG A 149 11.32 3.69 21.99
N ALA A 150 12.25 2.73 21.92
CA ALA A 150 11.92 1.31 21.88
C ALA A 150 11.11 0.86 23.12
N ALA A 151 11.46 1.39 24.30
CA ALA A 151 10.74 1.14 25.54
C ALA A 151 9.28 1.59 25.47
N VAL A 152 9.01 2.80 24.96
CA VAL A 152 7.64 3.29 24.71
C VAL A 152 6.90 2.40 23.70
N LEU A 153 7.50 2.11 22.55
CA LEU A 153 6.91 1.26 21.50
C LEU A 153 6.47 -0.10 22.04
N LEU A 154 7.29 -0.70 22.91
CA LEU A 154 7.08 -2.04 23.46
C LEU A 154 6.32 -2.07 24.79
N GLY A 155 6.12 -0.92 25.45
CA GLY A 155 5.61 -0.88 26.82
C GLY A 155 6.55 -1.53 27.84
N LEU A 156 7.86 -1.34 27.66
CA LEU A 156 8.95 -1.85 28.51
C LEU A 156 9.69 -0.69 29.19
N THR A 157 10.64 -0.99 30.09
CA THR A 157 11.58 0.02 30.59
C THR A 157 12.80 0.17 29.69
N HIS A 158 13.58 1.23 29.89
CA HIS A 158 14.88 1.41 29.24
C HIS A 158 15.80 0.20 29.48
N GLU A 159 15.88 -0.26 30.72
CA GLU A 159 16.73 -1.39 31.13
C GLU A 159 16.29 -2.70 30.47
N ASP A 160 14.98 -2.93 30.36
CA ASP A 160 14.42 -4.08 29.66
C ASP A 160 14.87 -4.14 28.20
N VAL A 161 14.98 -2.99 27.53
CA VAL A 161 15.48 -2.89 26.15
C VAL A 161 16.99 -3.13 26.11
N THR A 162 17.75 -2.39 26.92
CA THR A 162 19.22 -2.44 26.92
C THR A 162 19.77 -3.83 27.22
N TYR A 163 19.19 -4.54 28.21
CA TYR A 163 19.65 -5.88 28.59
C TYR A 163 18.93 -7.01 27.83
N GLY A 164 17.79 -6.74 27.19
CA GLY A 164 16.96 -7.74 26.51
C GLY A 164 17.44 -8.13 25.10
N VAL A 165 18.20 -7.27 24.42
CA VAL A 165 18.60 -7.49 23.02
C VAL A 165 19.50 -8.72 22.82
N GLN A 166 20.55 -8.87 23.63
CA GLN A 166 21.49 -10.00 23.49
C GLN A 166 20.83 -11.36 23.73
N PRO A 167 20.04 -11.57 24.80
CA PRO A 167 19.24 -12.78 24.96
C PRO A 167 18.25 -13.02 23.81
N ALA A 168 17.68 -11.95 23.23
CA ALA A 168 16.75 -12.07 22.12
C ALA A 168 17.43 -12.58 20.83
N LEU A 169 18.64 -12.11 20.53
CA LEU A 169 19.46 -12.61 19.41
C LEU A 169 19.81 -14.09 19.59
N GLN A 170 20.17 -14.51 20.81
CA GLN A 170 20.44 -15.92 21.13
C GLN A 170 19.19 -16.78 20.93
N ALA A 171 18.03 -16.32 21.41
CA ALA A 171 16.76 -17.02 21.24
C ALA A 171 16.39 -17.18 19.76
N LEU A 172 16.60 -16.15 18.94
CA LEU A 172 16.37 -16.26 17.50
C LEU A 172 17.34 -17.24 16.84
N GLY A 173 18.64 -17.18 17.16
CA GLY A 173 19.63 -18.12 16.64
C GLY A 173 19.25 -19.58 16.92
N GLN A 174 18.81 -19.87 18.15
CA GLN A 174 18.31 -21.19 18.54
C GLN A 174 17.04 -21.58 17.77
N ALA A 175 16.09 -20.65 17.59
CA ALA A 175 14.87 -20.89 16.83
C ALA A 175 15.15 -21.18 15.34
N CYS A 176 16.06 -20.41 14.72
CA CYS A 176 16.51 -20.63 13.34
C CYS A 176 17.16 -22.00 13.21
N LEU A 177 18.13 -22.34 14.07
CA LEU A 177 18.78 -23.64 14.07
C LEU A 177 17.77 -24.78 14.23
N LYS A 178 16.88 -24.70 15.22
CA LYS A 178 15.82 -25.70 15.43
C LYS A 178 14.95 -25.88 14.20
N SER A 179 14.52 -24.77 13.58
CA SER A 179 13.69 -24.78 12.37
C SER A 179 14.38 -25.47 11.20
N ARG A 180 15.67 -25.15 10.95
CA ARG A 180 16.45 -25.74 9.85
C ARG A 180 16.68 -27.23 10.05
N LEU A 181 17.04 -27.66 11.25
CA LEU A 181 17.25 -29.07 11.55
C LEU A 181 15.95 -29.88 11.45
N ALA A 182 14.81 -29.30 11.83
CA ALA A 182 13.50 -29.95 11.71
C ALA A 182 13.02 -30.08 10.26
N ALA A 183 13.55 -29.29 9.33
CA ALA A 183 13.24 -29.36 7.92
C ALA A 183 14.10 -30.38 7.14
N SER A 184 15.12 -30.96 7.77
CA SER A 184 16.03 -31.94 7.15
C SER A 184 15.47 -33.35 7.25
N ASP A 185 15.60 -34.13 6.17
CA ASP A 185 15.28 -35.56 6.16
C ASP A 185 16.40 -36.44 6.77
N ASP A 186 17.59 -35.87 7.02
CA ASP A 186 18.70 -36.61 7.66
C ASP A 186 18.55 -36.57 9.19
N PRO A 187 18.23 -37.70 9.86
CA PRO A 187 18.03 -37.73 11.31
C PRO A 187 19.30 -37.38 12.10
N ARG A 188 20.49 -37.50 11.49
CA ARG A 188 21.77 -37.19 12.14
C ARG A 188 21.98 -35.70 12.33
N CYS A 189 21.23 -34.84 11.65
CA CYS A 189 21.34 -33.38 11.80
C CYS A 189 21.17 -32.93 13.27
N GLY A 190 20.37 -33.64 14.07
CA GLY A 190 20.23 -33.38 15.50
C GLY A 190 21.54 -33.49 16.29
N ASP A 191 22.42 -34.42 15.91
CA ASP A 191 23.71 -34.67 16.57
C ASP A 191 24.70 -33.52 16.34
N PHE A 192 24.55 -32.79 15.24
CA PHE A 192 25.39 -31.65 14.88
C PHE A 192 24.95 -30.32 15.51
N ARG A 193 23.77 -30.25 16.16
CA ARG A 193 23.25 -29.01 16.77
C ARG A 193 24.28 -28.35 17.69
N ARG A 194 24.81 -29.12 18.65
CA ARG A 194 25.76 -28.61 19.63
C ARG A 194 27.08 -28.22 18.96
N LEU A 195 27.52 -28.95 17.93
CA LEU A 195 28.74 -28.62 17.20
C LEU A 195 28.60 -27.27 16.47
N ILE A 196 27.43 -26.99 15.88
CA ILE A 196 27.13 -25.69 15.27
C ILE A 196 27.18 -24.59 16.35
N GLU A 197 26.48 -24.77 17.47
CA GLU A 197 26.48 -23.78 18.56
C GLU A 197 27.88 -23.51 19.12
N GLU A 198 28.70 -24.55 19.32
CA GLU A 198 30.07 -24.43 19.82
C GLU A 198 31.01 -23.74 18.81
N SER A 199 30.78 -23.94 17.52
CA SER A 199 31.54 -23.31 16.44
C SER A 199 31.23 -21.83 16.24
N LEU A 200 30.07 -21.38 16.72
CA LEU A 200 29.58 -20.01 16.57
C LEU A 200 29.61 -19.20 17.88
N ARG A 201 30.25 -19.73 18.92
CA ARG A 201 30.48 -18.97 20.15
C ARG A 201 31.21 -17.66 19.86
N PRO A 202 30.81 -16.55 20.49
CA PRO A 202 31.55 -15.29 20.42
C PRO A 202 32.99 -15.47 20.90
N ASP A 203 33.15 -16.18 22.02
CA ASP A 203 34.44 -16.46 22.64
C ASP A 203 34.88 -17.90 22.35
N ASN A 204 36.09 -18.05 21.80
CA ASN A 204 36.74 -19.34 21.54
C ASN A 204 35.89 -20.31 20.69
N PRO A 205 35.59 -19.95 19.42
CA PRO A 205 34.82 -20.80 18.52
C PRO A 205 35.53 -22.14 18.28
N ARG A 206 34.79 -23.24 18.39
CA ARG A 206 35.34 -24.59 18.24
C ARG A 206 35.03 -25.17 16.87
N SER A 207 36.07 -25.36 16.06
CA SER A 207 35.94 -26.05 14.77
C SER A 207 35.82 -27.56 14.97
N SER A 208 34.94 -28.21 14.20
CA SER A 208 34.80 -29.67 14.18
C SER A 208 34.92 -30.18 12.73
N PRO A 209 35.88 -31.09 12.43
CA PRO A 209 36.02 -31.65 11.08
C PRO A 209 34.78 -32.46 10.67
N ASP A 210 34.14 -33.16 11.60
CA ASP A 210 32.94 -33.94 11.34
C ASP A 210 31.76 -33.04 10.94
N LEU A 211 31.64 -31.88 11.59
CA LEU A 211 30.64 -30.88 11.22
C LEU A 211 30.88 -30.36 9.79
N HIS A 212 32.13 -30.03 9.44
CA HIS A 212 32.48 -29.59 8.08
C HIS A 212 32.18 -30.67 7.03
N ALA A 213 32.49 -31.93 7.33
CA ALA A 213 32.18 -33.06 6.44
C ALA A 213 30.66 -33.25 6.24
N HIS A 214 29.86 -33.03 7.28
CA HIS A 214 28.40 -33.09 7.18
C HIS A 214 27.83 -31.91 6.38
N MET A 215 28.26 -30.68 6.64
CA MET A 215 27.81 -29.47 5.92
C MET A 215 28.14 -29.53 4.42
N ALA A 216 29.21 -30.22 4.03
CA ALA A 216 29.52 -30.45 2.61
C ALA A 216 28.40 -31.21 1.86
N HIS A 217 27.51 -31.91 2.57
CA HIS A 217 26.44 -32.74 1.98
C HIS A 217 25.04 -32.39 2.47
N CYS A 218 24.88 -31.54 3.49
CA CYS A 218 23.59 -31.19 4.08
C CYS A 218 23.30 -29.68 3.96
N ALA A 219 22.44 -29.32 2.99
CA ALA A 219 22.07 -27.93 2.75
C ALA A 219 21.40 -27.25 3.96
N HIS A 220 20.65 -28.00 4.77
CA HIS A 220 19.99 -27.47 5.98
C HIS A 220 20.99 -27.05 7.05
N CYS A 221 22.01 -27.88 7.32
CA CYS A 221 23.06 -27.56 8.29
C CYS A 221 23.97 -26.43 7.79
N THR A 222 24.29 -26.40 6.50
CA THR A 222 25.04 -25.29 5.88
C THR A 222 24.29 -23.97 5.99
N THR A 223 23.01 -23.96 5.61
CA THR A 223 22.16 -22.76 5.72
C THR A 223 22.06 -22.31 7.18
N ALA A 224 21.86 -23.23 8.13
CA ALA A 224 21.80 -22.89 9.55
C ALA A 224 23.12 -22.27 10.04
N TYR A 225 24.26 -22.84 9.65
CA TYR A 225 25.57 -22.31 10.03
C TYR A 225 25.80 -20.90 9.44
N GLU A 226 25.46 -20.69 8.17
CA GLU A 226 25.58 -19.39 7.50
C GLU A 226 24.65 -18.34 8.13
N GLU A 227 23.38 -18.67 8.39
CA GLU A 227 22.42 -17.78 9.03
C GLU A 227 22.86 -17.37 10.43
N LEU A 228 23.31 -18.32 11.26
CA LEU A 228 23.79 -18.02 12.60
C LEU A 228 25.12 -17.26 12.58
N SER A 229 26.01 -17.52 11.60
CA SER A 229 27.24 -16.74 11.40
C SER A 229 26.90 -15.29 11.04
N ALA A 230 25.95 -15.08 10.11
CA ALA A 230 25.50 -13.76 9.73
C ALA A 230 24.84 -13.01 10.89
N LEU A 231 24.03 -13.70 11.71
CA LEU A 231 23.45 -13.13 12.94
C LEU A 231 24.50 -12.74 13.97
N ARG A 232 25.60 -13.49 14.09
CA ARG A 232 26.72 -13.16 14.97
C ARG A 232 27.50 -11.95 14.47
N ASP A 233 27.86 -11.96 13.19
CA ASP A 233 28.83 -11.00 12.63
C ASP A 233 28.15 -9.67 12.25
N HIS A 234 26.93 -9.73 11.70
CA HIS A 234 26.19 -8.58 11.17
C HIS A 234 24.69 -8.69 11.49
N PRO A 235 24.30 -8.69 12.78
CA PRO A 235 22.93 -9.00 13.22
C PRO A 235 21.86 -8.14 12.52
N ARG A 236 22.10 -6.82 12.39
CA ARG A 236 21.13 -5.90 11.76
C ARG A 236 20.84 -6.24 10.30
N GLY A 237 21.87 -6.43 9.49
CA GLY A 237 21.72 -6.78 8.07
C GLY A 237 21.11 -8.17 7.90
N ALA A 238 21.58 -9.15 8.68
CA ALA A 238 21.06 -10.52 8.65
C ALA A 238 19.58 -10.59 9.02
N LEU A 239 19.15 -9.87 10.06
CA LEU A 239 17.75 -9.77 10.46
C LEU A 239 16.90 -9.08 9.40
N ALA A 240 17.35 -7.94 8.88
CA ALA A 240 16.59 -7.19 7.89
C ALA A 240 16.36 -8.02 6.61
N GLU A 241 17.41 -8.66 6.09
CA GLU A 241 17.30 -9.54 4.91
C GLU A 241 16.50 -10.81 5.20
N GLY A 242 16.64 -11.38 6.40
CA GLY A 242 15.95 -12.59 6.80
C GLY A 242 14.47 -12.41 7.14
N LEU A 243 14.04 -11.19 7.47
CA LEU A 243 12.69 -10.87 7.95
C LEU A 243 11.86 -10.02 6.99
N LEU A 244 12.47 -9.42 5.96
CA LEU A 244 11.76 -8.65 4.93
C LEU A 244 11.70 -9.40 3.59
N PRO A 245 10.61 -9.25 2.84
CA PRO A 245 10.43 -9.95 1.56
C PRO A 245 11.29 -9.38 0.43
N TRP A 246 11.83 -8.18 0.61
CA TRP A 246 12.61 -7.48 -0.41
C TRP A 246 13.54 -6.45 0.23
N ALA A 247 14.78 -6.39 -0.28
CA ALA A 247 15.75 -5.32 -0.04
C ALA A 247 15.98 -4.98 1.44
N GLY A 248 16.04 -5.98 2.31
CA GLY A 248 16.20 -5.79 3.76
C GLY A 248 17.49 -5.05 4.11
N THR A 249 18.60 -5.44 3.48
CA THR A 249 19.89 -4.75 3.65
C THR A 249 19.82 -3.28 3.22
N ALA A 250 19.13 -2.98 2.11
CA ALA A 250 18.99 -1.60 1.64
C ALA A 250 18.10 -0.75 2.57
N TYR A 251 17.08 -1.37 3.20
CA TYR A 251 16.23 -0.71 4.20
C TYR A 251 17.05 -0.19 5.38
N VAL A 252 17.94 -1.01 5.94
CA VAL A 252 18.77 -0.60 7.08
C VAL A 252 19.94 0.32 6.70
N MET A 253 20.40 0.30 5.44
CA MET A 253 21.47 1.19 4.95
C MET A 253 20.98 2.60 4.59
N SER A 254 19.71 2.76 4.22
CA SER A 254 19.17 4.03 3.74
C SER A 254 19.12 5.13 4.81
N GLU A 255 19.25 4.79 6.09
CA GLU A 255 19.22 5.76 7.20
C GLU A 255 20.57 6.40 7.53
N MET A 256 21.66 6.01 6.85
CA MET A 256 22.97 6.69 6.97
C MET A 256 23.09 7.97 6.12
N GLY A 257 21.97 8.49 5.58
CA GLY A 257 21.98 9.47 4.50
C GLY A 257 21.03 10.65 4.67
N GLU A 258 21.01 11.33 5.82
CA GLU A 258 20.68 12.77 5.84
C GLU A 258 21.98 13.58 5.65
N PRO A 259 22.12 14.38 4.58
CA PRO A 259 23.23 15.31 4.48
C PRO A 259 23.05 16.38 5.56
N ARG A 260 23.95 16.41 6.55
CA ARG A 260 24.10 17.57 7.43
C ARG A 260 24.30 18.82 6.55
N PRO A 261 23.50 19.89 6.72
CA PRO A 261 23.77 21.15 6.04
C PRO A 261 25.07 21.71 6.62
N GLY A 262 26.11 21.89 5.77
CA GLY A 262 27.25 22.73 6.10
C GLY A 262 28.65 22.12 6.02
N VAL A 263 28.84 20.90 5.50
CA VAL A 263 30.20 20.40 5.20
C VAL A 263 30.34 20.22 3.69
N PRO A 264 31.26 20.94 3.01
CA PRO A 264 31.50 20.71 1.59
C PRO A 264 32.03 19.29 1.39
N ALA A 265 31.30 18.50 0.61
CA ALA A 265 31.70 17.16 0.22
C ALA A 265 32.97 17.25 -0.63
N SER A 266 34.08 16.71 -0.11
CA SER A 266 35.26 16.46 -0.92
C SER A 266 34.90 15.43 -2.00
N SER A 267 35.06 15.80 -3.26
CA SER A 267 34.86 14.93 -4.41
C SER A 267 35.91 13.82 -4.44
N GLY A 268 35.64 12.70 -3.78
CA GLY A 268 36.32 11.43 -4.00
C GLY A 268 35.74 10.70 -5.22
N PRO A 269 36.50 9.83 -5.91
CA PRO A 269 36.06 9.18 -7.14
C PRO A 269 34.87 8.27 -6.83
N TRP A 270 33.75 8.48 -7.54
CA TRP A 270 32.59 7.60 -7.47
C TRP A 270 32.99 6.17 -7.83
N PRO A 271 32.65 5.14 -7.03
CA PRO A 271 32.71 3.79 -7.54
C PRO A 271 31.51 3.58 -8.47
N LEU A 272 31.88 3.38 -9.74
CA LEU A 272 31.03 2.94 -10.83
C LEU A 272 30.23 1.68 -10.47
N SER A 273 28.98 1.68 -10.93
CA SER A 273 28.20 0.50 -11.34
C SER A 273 27.61 -0.37 -10.24
N ARG A 274 26.35 -0.05 -9.91
CA ARG A 274 25.27 -1.03 -9.71
C ARG A 274 25.39 -2.17 -10.74
N ARG A 275 25.90 -3.32 -10.32
CA ARG A 275 25.62 -4.60 -10.95
C ARG A 275 25.36 -5.64 -9.86
N LEU A 276 24.14 -6.16 -9.94
CA LEU A 276 23.63 -7.39 -9.32
C LEU A 276 24.72 -8.43 -9.02
N VAL A 277 24.92 -8.72 -7.75
CA VAL A 277 25.31 -10.07 -7.33
C VAL A 277 24.01 -10.76 -6.95
N VAL A 278 23.40 -11.43 -7.93
CA VAL A 278 22.39 -12.45 -7.67
C VAL A 278 23.15 -13.65 -7.16
N THR A 279 23.17 -13.88 -5.85
CA THR A 279 23.46 -15.21 -5.31
C THR A 279 22.22 -16.07 -5.55
N SER A 280 22.12 -16.60 -6.77
CA SER A 280 21.14 -17.62 -7.13
C SER A 280 21.46 -18.90 -6.37
N ALA A 281 20.80 -19.11 -5.23
CA ALA A 281 20.62 -20.43 -4.65
C ALA A 281 19.58 -21.18 -5.51
N ALA A 282 20.04 -21.73 -6.62
CA ALA A 282 19.29 -22.72 -7.40
C ALA A 282 20.11 -24.01 -7.43
N ALA A 283 19.64 -24.99 -6.69
CA ALA A 283 20.08 -26.37 -6.81
C ALA A 283 19.79 -26.89 -8.22
N LEU A 284 20.83 -27.26 -8.95
CA LEU A 284 20.80 -28.22 -10.07
C LEU A 284 22.24 -28.69 -10.29
N GLY A 285 22.53 -29.90 -9.86
CA GLY A 285 23.83 -30.54 -10.05
C GLY A 285 24.03 -31.02 -11.48
N VAL A 286 25.28 -31.00 -11.93
CA VAL A 286 25.87 -32.07 -12.76
C VAL A 286 27.37 -32.06 -12.50
N ALA A 287 27.85 -33.08 -11.77
CA ALA A 287 29.23 -33.53 -11.89
C ALA A 287 29.26 -34.52 -13.06
N LEU A 288 29.79 -34.10 -14.21
CA LEU A 288 30.25 -34.99 -15.28
C LEU A 288 31.35 -34.26 -16.08
N VAL A 289 32.59 -34.54 -15.72
CA VAL A 289 33.74 -34.39 -16.61
C VAL A 289 33.98 -35.78 -17.20
N PRO A 290 34.02 -35.93 -18.54
CA PRO A 290 35.28 -36.34 -19.12
C PRO A 290 35.64 -35.64 -20.44
N LEU A 291 36.93 -35.31 -20.54
CA LEU A 291 37.84 -35.41 -21.68
C LEU A 291 37.27 -35.18 -23.11
N LEU A 292 37.62 -34.04 -23.71
CA LEU A 292 37.50 -33.81 -25.16
C LEU A 292 38.89 -34.02 -25.80
N PHE A 293 39.05 -35.11 -26.55
CA PHE A 293 40.15 -35.32 -27.50
C PHE A 293 39.58 -35.72 -28.86
N VAL A 294 39.87 -34.86 -29.86
CA VAL A 294 40.09 -35.13 -31.30
C VAL A 294 38.89 -35.55 -32.18
N VAL A 295 38.44 -34.56 -32.96
CA VAL A 295 38.26 -34.46 -34.43
C VAL A 295 38.17 -35.74 -35.29
N LEU A 296 37.24 -35.66 -36.25
CA LEU A 296 37.21 -36.19 -37.64
C LEU A 296 36.23 -37.35 -37.95
N SER A 297 35.32 -37.00 -38.87
CA SER A 297 34.94 -37.75 -40.08
C SER A 297 33.58 -38.46 -40.13
N SER A 298 32.78 -37.92 -41.07
CA SER A 298 32.06 -38.66 -42.12
C SER A 298 30.77 -39.39 -41.77
N GLY A 299 29.67 -38.77 -42.20
CA GLY A 299 28.97 -39.31 -43.37
C GLY A 299 27.63 -40.02 -43.16
N ARG A 300 26.69 -39.61 -44.00
CA ARG A 300 25.61 -40.41 -44.63
C ARG A 300 24.25 -40.45 -43.90
N SER A 301 23.29 -39.73 -44.51
CA SER A 301 21.87 -40.08 -44.49
C SER A 301 21.64 -41.48 -45.08
N PRO A 302 20.53 -42.14 -44.70
CA PRO A 302 19.40 -42.10 -45.62
C PRO A 302 18.03 -41.94 -44.92
N SER A 303 17.10 -41.37 -45.68
CA SER A 303 15.67 -41.35 -45.45
C SER A 303 15.06 -42.75 -45.51
N GLN A 304 14.02 -43.02 -44.73
CA GLN A 304 12.92 -43.90 -45.12
C GLN A 304 11.63 -43.51 -44.39
N ASP A 305 10.59 -43.27 -45.20
CA ASP A 305 9.20 -43.13 -44.82
C ASP A 305 8.68 -44.36 -44.07
N THR A 306 7.63 -44.23 -43.26
CA THR A 306 6.28 -44.77 -43.56
C THR A 306 5.32 -44.58 -42.36
N ALA A 307 4.19 -43.95 -42.68
CA ALA A 307 2.81 -44.01 -42.16
C ALA A 307 2.46 -44.69 -40.82
N GLY A 308 1.53 -44.04 -40.09
CA GLY A 308 0.75 -44.67 -39.03
C GLY A 308 -0.19 -43.71 -38.29
N SER A 309 -1.25 -43.27 -38.96
CA SER A 309 -2.38 -42.54 -38.37
C SER A 309 -3.25 -43.45 -37.50
N VAL A 310 -3.56 -43.06 -36.26
CA VAL A 310 -4.87 -43.31 -35.63
C VAL A 310 -5.24 -42.10 -34.78
N ALA A 311 -6.30 -41.42 -35.20
CA ALA A 311 -6.99 -40.37 -34.46
C ALA A 311 -8.21 -40.96 -33.73
N THR A 312 -8.48 -40.46 -32.52
CA THR A 312 -9.84 -40.40 -31.95
C THR A 312 -9.94 -39.11 -31.13
N PRO A 313 -10.87 -38.19 -31.46
CA PRO A 313 -11.10 -36.97 -30.69
C PRO A 313 -12.23 -37.19 -29.67
N SER A 314 -12.11 -36.58 -28.49
CA SER A 314 -13.19 -36.46 -27.52
C SER A 314 -13.73 -35.02 -27.53
N VAL A 315 -15.02 -34.89 -27.81
CA VAL A 315 -15.77 -33.63 -27.95
C VAL A 315 -16.69 -33.46 -26.75
N VAL A 316 -16.74 -32.25 -26.18
CA VAL A 316 -17.93 -31.66 -25.53
C VAL A 316 -17.81 -30.11 -25.50
N PRO A 317 -18.92 -29.34 -25.54
CA PRO A 317 -19.06 -28.19 -26.43
C PRO A 317 -18.94 -26.81 -25.76
N ARG A 318 -18.55 -25.81 -26.56
CA ARG A 318 -18.71 -24.38 -26.26
C ARG A 318 -20.03 -23.87 -26.82
N VAL A 319 -20.80 -23.16 -25.99
CA VAL A 319 -21.96 -22.36 -26.40
C VAL A 319 -21.45 -21.05 -26.99
N THR A 320 -21.84 -20.74 -28.22
CA THR A 320 -21.59 -19.44 -28.88
C THR A 320 -22.93 -18.86 -29.28
N VAL A 321 -23.32 -17.74 -28.67
CA VAL A 321 -24.50 -16.98 -29.08
C VAL A 321 -24.08 -16.02 -30.18
N THR A 322 -24.66 -16.23 -31.36
CA THR A 322 -24.52 -15.40 -32.56
C THR A 322 -25.54 -14.26 -32.47
N ALA A 323 -25.10 -13.01 -32.64
CA ALA A 323 -26.00 -11.90 -32.93
C ALA A 323 -25.57 -11.24 -34.25
N THR A 324 -26.51 -11.26 -35.18
CA THR A 324 -26.45 -10.88 -36.58
C THR A 324 -26.34 -9.38 -36.82
N VAL A 325 -25.61 -9.04 -37.87
CA VAL A 325 -25.42 -7.72 -38.50
C VAL A 325 -26.73 -7.20 -39.11
N SER A 326 -26.94 -5.88 -39.13
CA SER A 326 -27.68 -5.20 -40.21
C SER A 326 -27.22 -3.74 -40.38
N ALA A 327 -27.16 -3.33 -41.65
CA ALA A 327 -26.47 -2.16 -42.17
C ALA A 327 -27.37 -0.93 -42.40
N THR A 328 -26.68 0.20 -42.64
CA THR A 328 -27.05 1.57 -43.06
C THR A 328 -28.13 1.68 -44.14
N PRO A 329 -28.89 2.80 -44.21
CA PRO A 329 -28.55 3.88 -45.16
C PRO A 329 -28.85 5.34 -44.69
N SER A 330 -28.05 6.32 -45.15
CA SER A 330 -28.39 7.77 -45.32
C SER A 330 -29.26 7.97 -46.59
N PRO A 331 -29.68 9.17 -47.09
CA PRO A 331 -29.53 10.61 -46.71
C PRO A 331 -30.91 11.37 -46.83
N PRO A 332 -31.11 12.68 -47.22
CA PRO A 332 -30.24 13.86 -47.41
C PRO A 332 -30.75 15.21 -46.78
N ALA A 333 -29.95 16.27 -46.98
CA ALA A 333 -30.19 17.68 -46.59
C ALA A 333 -31.24 18.44 -47.45
N PRO A 334 -31.63 19.65 -47.04
CA PRO A 334 -31.40 20.83 -47.90
C PRO A 334 -30.92 22.11 -47.17
N ARG A 335 -30.32 23.00 -47.97
CA ARG A 335 -29.85 24.39 -47.74
C ARG A 335 -30.99 25.39 -48.11
N PRO A 336 -30.77 26.73 -48.24
CA PRO A 336 -30.17 27.78 -47.41
C PRO A 336 -31.17 28.93 -47.13
N SER A 337 -30.79 29.94 -46.34
CA SER A 337 -31.19 31.35 -46.60
C SER A 337 -30.17 32.33 -46.02
N ALA A 338 -29.74 33.24 -46.90
CA ALA A 338 -28.94 34.44 -46.63
C ALA A 338 -29.78 35.47 -45.84
N THR A 339 -29.20 36.50 -45.21
CA THR A 339 -28.84 37.78 -45.87
C THR A 339 -28.14 38.69 -44.85
N SER A 340 -27.12 39.40 -45.36
CA SER A 340 -26.55 40.74 -45.08
C SER A 340 -26.94 41.52 -43.80
N GLU A 341 -26.16 42.43 -43.21
CA GLU A 341 -25.17 43.37 -43.77
C GLU A 341 -24.41 44.08 -42.61
N SER A 342 -23.19 44.53 -42.88
CA SER A 342 -22.29 45.37 -42.05
C SER A 342 -22.56 46.88 -42.30
N PRO A 343 -21.76 47.91 -41.93
CA PRO A 343 -20.76 48.16 -40.86
C PRO A 343 -20.91 49.55 -40.11
N SER A 344 -20.09 49.76 -39.06
CA SER A 344 -19.36 50.95 -38.50
C SER A 344 -19.65 52.42 -38.96
N PRO A 345 -19.29 53.54 -38.23
CA PRO A 345 -17.94 53.78 -37.63
C PRO A 345 -17.71 54.81 -36.46
N ASN A 346 -16.49 54.73 -35.89
CA ASN A 346 -15.52 55.75 -35.40
C ASN A 346 -15.83 56.86 -34.35
N SER A 347 -15.12 56.74 -33.19
CA SER A 347 -14.11 57.66 -32.56
C SER A 347 -14.42 59.16 -32.30
N PRO A 348 -13.75 59.92 -31.37
CA PRO A 348 -12.43 59.67 -30.74
C PRO A 348 -12.25 60.04 -29.23
N LYS A 349 -11.03 59.72 -28.78
CA LYS A 349 -10.27 59.99 -27.53
C LYS A 349 -10.34 61.43 -26.97
N PRO A 350 -10.20 61.60 -25.64
CA PRO A 350 -9.03 62.32 -25.11
C PRO A 350 -8.36 61.63 -23.90
N SER A 351 -7.11 62.04 -23.64
CA SER A 351 -6.20 61.61 -22.56
C SER A 351 -5.78 62.88 -21.76
N PRO A 352 -4.99 62.81 -20.67
CA PRO A 352 -5.31 62.36 -19.31
C PRO A 352 -5.02 63.44 -18.23
N SER A 353 -5.59 63.34 -17.02
CA SER A 353 -5.04 63.89 -15.74
C SER A 353 -5.95 63.52 -14.54
N PRO A 354 -5.49 63.56 -13.27
CA PRO A 354 -4.40 62.82 -12.67
C PRO A 354 -4.88 61.87 -11.53
N SER A 355 -4.01 60.93 -11.17
CA SER A 355 -4.05 60.01 -10.01
C SER A 355 -5.02 60.36 -8.88
N ARG A 356 -6.04 59.49 -8.71
CA ARG A 356 -6.64 59.26 -7.39
C ARG A 356 -6.22 57.87 -6.91
N SER A 357 -5.55 57.89 -5.77
CA SER A 357 -5.06 56.77 -4.98
C SER A 357 -6.07 55.61 -4.95
N THR A 358 -5.68 54.47 -5.50
CA THR A 358 -6.41 53.21 -5.38
C THR A 358 -6.44 52.79 -3.92
N SER A 359 -7.60 52.90 -3.29
CA SER A 359 -7.91 52.13 -2.08
C SER A 359 -7.91 50.64 -2.45
N PRO A 360 -7.27 49.74 -1.69
CA PRO A 360 -7.25 48.33 -2.02
C PRO A 360 -8.67 47.78 -2.00
N ARG A 361 -9.10 47.21 -3.13
CA ARG A 361 -10.31 46.41 -3.25
C ARG A 361 -10.21 45.30 -2.19
N PRO A 362 -11.20 45.14 -1.28
CA PRO A 362 -11.18 44.01 -0.37
C PRO A 362 -11.17 42.72 -1.19
N SER A 363 -10.22 41.83 -0.89
CA SER A 363 -10.21 40.47 -1.44
C SER A 363 -11.60 39.86 -1.27
N PRO A 364 -12.14 39.15 -2.29
CA PRO A 364 -13.39 38.44 -2.13
C PRO A 364 -13.23 37.47 -0.95
N THR A 365 -14.10 37.62 0.04
CA THR A 365 -14.25 36.65 1.13
C THR A 365 -14.43 35.26 0.50
N PRO A 366 -13.68 34.23 0.94
CA PRO A 366 -13.87 32.87 0.43
C PRO A 366 -15.35 32.50 0.56
N THR A 367 -15.92 31.98 -0.53
CA THR A 367 -17.31 31.52 -0.52
C THR A 367 -17.37 30.34 0.45
N PRO A 368 -18.30 30.33 1.42
CA PRO A 368 -18.37 29.25 2.39
C PRO A 368 -18.59 27.92 1.69
N THR A 369 -17.83 26.94 2.15
CA THR A 369 -17.74 25.60 1.59
C THR A 369 -19.04 24.81 1.77
N TYR A 370 -19.81 25.16 2.79
CA TYR A 370 -21.19 24.75 3.04
C TYR A 370 -21.97 25.95 3.64
N PRO A 371 -23.26 26.17 3.34
CA PRO A 371 -23.99 27.31 3.86
C PRO A 371 -24.14 27.27 5.40
N PRO A 372 -24.02 28.42 6.08
CA PRO A 372 -24.21 28.50 7.52
C PRO A 372 -25.63 28.09 7.93
N GLY A 373 -25.74 27.47 9.10
CA GLY A 373 -27.03 27.12 9.71
C GLY A 373 -27.71 25.86 9.17
N GLY A 374 -27.00 24.99 8.45
CA GLY A 374 -27.57 23.70 8.04
C GLY A 374 -28.57 23.79 6.87
N SER A 375 -28.55 24.89 6.11
CA SER A 375 -29.47 25.10 4.99
C SER A 375 -29.12 24.25 3.78
N TYR A 376 -30.13 23.97 2.95
CA TYR A 376 -29.94 23.20 1.73
C TYR A 376 -29.33 24.04 0.62
N ALA A 377 -28.31 23.52 -0.03
CA ALA A 377 -27.68 24.13 -1.19
C ALA A 377 -27.32 23.06 -2.23
N GLN A 378 -27.06 23.50 -3.46
CA GLN A 378 -26.36 22.65 -4.42
C GLN A 378 -24.95 22.34 -3.91
N VAL A 379 -24.47 21.13 -4.15
CA VAL A 379 -23.09 20.73 -3.85
C VAL A 379 -22.33 20.62 -5.16
N VAL A 380 -21.51 21.61 -5.47
CA VAL A 380 -20.88 21.81 -6.78
C VAL A 380 -19.41 21.42 -6.74
N ASN A 381 -18.98 20.53 -7.61
CA ASN A 381 -17.58 20.14 -7.72
C ASN A 381 -16.74 21.30 -8.28
N ILE A 382 -15.59 21.60 -7.66
CA ILE A 382 -14.75 22.73 -8.07
C ILE A 382 -14.07 22.48 -9.42
N ALA A 383 -13.65 21.26 -9.74
CA ALA A 383 -12.96 20.97 -11.00
C ALA A 383 -13.89 20.93 -12.22
N SER A 384 -15.05 20.28 -12.09
CA SER A 384 -15.97 20.06 -13.22
C SER A 384 -17.10 21.09 -13.31
N GLY A 385 -17.44 21.75 -12.20
CA GLY A 385 -18.64 22.60 -12.12
C GLY A 385 -19.96 21.85 -12.11
N LEU A 386 -19.93 20.51 -12.03
CA LEU A 386 -21.13 19.66 -11.96
C LEU A 386 -21.63 19.53 -10.51
N CYS A 387 -22.93 19.29 -10.37
CA CYS A 387 -23.63 19.15 -9.10
C CYS A 387 -23.75 17.69 -8.67
N LEU A 388 -23.68 17.45 -7.35
CA LEU A 388 -24.02 16.19 -6.71
C LEU A 388 -25.52 15.92 -6.87
N ASP A 389 -25.91 14.84 -7.54
CA ASP A 389 -27.31 14.55 -7.89
C ASP A 389 -27.68 13.10 -7.57
N ILE A 390 -28.95 12.85 -7.27
CA ILE A 390 -29.51 11.50 -7.18
C ILE A 390 -29.89 11.06 -8.59
N ARG A 391 -29.32 9.95 -9.05
CA ARG A 391 -29.49 9.47 -10.42
C ARG A 391 -30.97 9.35 -10.79
N ASP A 392 -31.32 9.93 -11.93
CA ASP A 392 -32.65 9.90 -12.55
C ASP A 392 -33.82 10.37 -11.66
N GLY A 393 -33.53 10.99 -10.53
CA GLY A 393 -34.55 11.35 -9.54
C GLY A 393 -35.11 10.16 -8.74
N ASP A 394 -34.50 8.98 -8.80
CA ASP A 394 -34.98 7.78 -8.12
C ASP A 394 -34.61 7.78 -6.63
N LEU A 395 -35.62 7.87 -5.77
CA LEU A 395 -35.45 7.94 -4.32
C LEU A 395 -35.42 6.55 -3.64
N THR A 396 -35.30 5.48 -4.42
CA THR A 396 -35.11 4.14 -3.88
C THR A 396 -33.80 4.05 -3.10
N GLN A 397 -33.81 3.38 -1.93
CA GLN A 397 -32.59 3.17 -1.16
C GLN A 397 -31.59 2.36 -1.98
N GLY A 398 -30.34 2.81 -1.97
CA GLY A 398 -29.26 2.28 -2.78
C GLY A 398 -29.11 2.92 -4.15
N THR A 399 -29.99 3.85 -4.58
CA THR A 399 -29.79 4.59 -5.84
C THR A 399 -28.46 5.35 -5.84
N ASP A 400 -27.77 5.35 -6.97
CA ASP A 400 -26.49 6.05 -7.16
C ASP A 400 -26.63 7.56 -6.98
N VAL A 401 -25.63 8.14 -6.32
CA VAL A 401 -25.36 9.57 -6.36
C VAL A 401 -24.27 9.82 -7.40
N VAL A 402 -24.50 10.80 -8.27
CA VAL A 402 -23.72 11.07 -9.49
C VAL A 402 -23.37 12.56 -9.59
N THR A 403 -22.62 12.91 -10.64
CA THR A 403 -22.42 14.28 -11.09
C THR A 403 -23.30 14.60 -12.28
N ALA A 404 -24.03 15.71 -12.22
CA ALA A 404 -24.91 16.16 -13.30
C ALA A 404 -24.80 17.68 -13.52
N PRO A 405 -25.20 18.21 -14.70
CA PRO A 405 -25.35 19.65 -14.88
C PRO A 405 -26.23 20.26 -13.79
N CYS A 406 -25.79 21.38 -13.23
CA CYS A 406 -26.51 22.02 -12.14
C CYS A 406 -27.86 22.60 -12.61
N THR A 407 -28.94 22.25 -11.92
CA THR A 407 -30.32 22.68 -12.14
C THR A 407 -31.01 22.99 -10.81
N SER A 408 -32.22 23.56 -10.83
CA SER A 408 -33.00 23.79 -9.60
C SER A 408 -33.63 22.53 -9.00
N ALA A 409 -33.28 21.33 -9.49
CA ALA A 409 -33.84 20.07 -9.04
C ALA A 409 -33.66 19.84 -7.53
N ARG A 410 -34.66 19.19 -6.91
CA ARG A 410 -34.63 18.88 -5.47
C ARG A 410 -33.57 17.84 -5.12
N THR A 411 -33.23 16.95 -6.05
CA THR A 411 -32.21 15.90 -5.90
C THR A 411 -30.77 16.41 -5.91
N GLN A 412 -30.57 17.65 -6.37
CA GLN A 412 -29.25 18.30 -6.36
C GLN A 412 -28.99 19.13 -5.10
N ARG A 413 -29.95 19.17 -4.17
CA ARG A 413 -29.89 19.99 -2.95
C ARG A 413 -29.61 19.11 -1.75
N TRP A 414 -28.54 19.43 -1.04
CA TRP A 414 -28.06 18.69 0.11
C TRP A 414 -27.82 19.62 1.29
N ARG A 415 -28.00 19.11 2.50
CA ARG A 415 -27.58 19.77 3.73
C ARG A 415 -26.54 18.92 4.45
N VAL A 416 -25.47 19.54 4.89
CA VAL A 416 -24.55 19.00 5.88
C VAL A 416 -25.19 19.21 7.24
N ASP A 417 -25.56 18.12 7.88
CA ASP A 417 -25.98 18.07 9.27
C ASP A 417 -24.77 17.62 10.09
N SER A 418 -23.99 18.59 10.59
CA SER A 418 -22.77 18.30 11.35
C SER A 418 -23.03 17.68 12.72
N GLY A 419 -24.24 17.83 13.27
CA GLY A 419 -24.62 17.21 14.54
C GLY A 419 -24.80 15.70 14.41
N ARG A 420 -25.40 15.25 13.30
CA ARG A 420 -25.49 13.82 12.96
C ARG A 420 -24.30 13.31 12.14
N GLY A 421 -23.55 14.21 11.51
CA GLY A 421 -22.44 13.88 10.61
C GLY A 421 -22.93 13.29 9.29
N VAL A 422 -24.03 13.79 8.73
CA VAL A 422 -24.62 13.26 7.48
C VAL A 422 -24.75 14.34 6.42
N LEU A 423 -24.72 13.95 5.15
CA LEU A 423 -25.23 14.76 4.05
C LEU A 423 -26.66 14.30 3.75
N GLN A 424 -27.65 15.09 4.13
CA GLN A 424 -29.05 14.75 3.95
C GLN A 424 -29.61 15.38 2.67
N SER A 425 -30.43 14.62 1.94
CA SER A 425 -31.11 15.08 0.72
C SER A 425 -32.26 16.06 1.03
N TYR A 426 -32.50 16.99 0.12
CA TYR A 426 -33.69 17.84 0.12
C TYR A 426 -34.89 17.18 -0.56
N ALA A 427 -34.64 16.23 -1.46
CA ALA A 427 -35.70 15.51 -2.16
C ALA A 427 -36.52 14.67 -1.17
N ASP A 428 -35.85 14.04 -0.22
CA ASP A 428 -36.43 13.32 0.91
C ASP A 428 -35.52 13.50 2.14
N SER A 429 -36.08 13.97 3.25
CA SER A 429 -35.35 14.16 4.50
C SER A 429 -35.00 12.87 5.22
N ASP A 430 -35.58 11.74 4.81
CA ASP A 430 -35.22 10.43 5.34
C ASP A 430 -34.03 9.82 4.59
N LEU A 431 -33.52 10.47 3.55
CA LEU A 431 -32.40 9.95 2.75
C LEU A 431 -31.09 10.72 2.98
N CYS A 432 -30.05 9.96 3.28
CA CYS A 432 -28.69 10.42 3.53
C CYS A 432 -27.73 9.84 2.48
N LEU A 433 -26.64 10.55 2.21
CA LEU A 433 -25.52 10.02 1.42
C LEU A 433 -24.97 8.76 2.11
N ASP A 434 -24.71 7.72 1.32
CA ASP A 434 -24.25 6.42 1.77
C ASP A 434 -23.00 6.00 1.00
N SER A 435 -21.97 5.58 1.73
CA SER A 435 -20.73 5.02 1.18
C SER A 435 -20.81 3.52 0.89
N ARG A 436 -21.96 2.87 1.15
CA ARG A 436 -22.19 1.45 0.87
C ARG A 436 -21.17 0.50 1.52
N GLY A 437 -20.56 0.95 2.62
CA GLY A 437 -19.60 0.18 3.40
C GLY A 437 -18.26 -0.11 2.71
N SER A 438 -17.99 0.48 1.54
CA SER A 438 -16.76 0.23 0.78
C SER A 438 -16.36 1.44 -0.05
N VAL A 439 -15.06 1.67 -0.23
CA VAL A 439 -14.54 2.70 -1.13
C VAL A 439 -14.73 2.38 -2.61
N ASP A 440 -14.98 1.10 -2.93
CA ASP A 440 -15.04 0.58 -4.30
C ASP A 440 -16.46 0.52 -4.88
N ASN A 441 -17.49 0.77 -4.06
CA ASN A 441 -18.90 0.61 -4.45
C ASN A 441 -19.59 1.91 -4.90
N GLY A 442 -18.81 2.98 -5.08
CA GLY A 442 -19.33 4.33 -5.29
C GLY A 442 -20.11 4.87 -4.09
N VAL A 443 -20.96 5.86 -4.32
CA VAL A 443 -21.84 6.44 -3.29
C VAL A 443 -23.29 6.37 -3.75
N GLY A 444 -24.19 6.18 -2.79
CA GLY A 444 -25.63 6.13 -3.02
C GLY A 444 -26.41 6.90 -1.97
N ILE A 445 -27.72 6.67 -1.94
CA ILE A 445 -28.61 7.16 -0.88
C ILE A 445 -29.11 6.01 -0.02
N TRP A 446 -29.29 6.26 1.27
CA TRP A 446 -29.88 5.28 2.19
C TRP A 446 -30.65 5.98 3.31
N ASP A 447 -31.46 5.22 4.03
CA ASP A 447 -32.23 5.72 5.16
C ASP A 447 -31.35 6.35 6.26
N CYS A 448 -31.55 7.64 6.53
CA CYS A 448 -30.91 8.38 7.61
C CYS A 448 -31.23 7.81 8.99
N GLY A 449 -32.39 7.18 9.18
CA GLY A 449 -32.76 6.54 10.44
C GLY A 449 -31.83 5.40 10.86
N SER A 450 -31.10 4.83 9.89
CA SER A 450 -30.14 3.74 10.10
C SER A 450 -28.80 4.20 10.71
N ILE A 451 -28.65 5.49 11.05
CA ILE A 451 -27.39 6.07 11.54
C ILE A 451 -26.90 5.51 12.89
N ASP A 452 -27.83 5.03 13.72
CA ASP A 452 -27.54 4.42 15.02
C ASP A 452 -27.50 2.88 14.94
N GLY A 453 -27.68 2.31 13.74
CA GLY A 453 -27.59 0.88 13.47
C GLY A 453 -26.16 0.38 13.18
N SER A 454 -26.03 -0.94 12.97
CA SER A 454 -24.75 -1.61 12.70
C SER A 454 -24.01 -1.11 11.45
N HIS A 455 -24.71 -0.46 10.53
CA HIS A 455 -24.17 0.11 9.30
C HIS A 455 -24.20 1.64 9.27
N GLY A 456 -24.50 2.28 10.40
CA GLY A 456 -24.64 3.74 10.49
C GLY A 456 -23.39 4.52 10.08
N GLN A 457 -22.19 3.91 10.20
CA GLN A 457 -20.94 4.50 9.73
C GLN A 457 -20.91 4.75 8.22
N ASN A 458 -21.66 3.97 7.44
CA ASN A 458 -21.69 4.14 5.99
C ASN A 458 -22.35 5.48 5.60
N LEU A 459 -23.21 6.02 6.47
CA LEU A 459 -23.95 7.27 6.30
C LEU A 459 -23.22 8.48 6.85
N ARG A 460 -22.10 8.26 7.55
CA ARG A 460 -21.39 9.35 8.21
C ARG A 460 -20.34 9.94 7.28
N PHE A 461 -20.40 11.25 7.11
CA PHE A 461 -19.53 12.03 6.27
C PHE A 461 -19.12 13.32 6.98
N THR A 462 -17.85 13.69 6.84
CA THR A 462 -17.33 14.99 7.25
C THR A 462 -17.13 15.86 6.02
N VAL A 463 -17.52 17.12 6.09
CA VAL A 463 -17.17 18.15 5.10
C VAL A 463 -16.26 19.14 5.81
N ASP A 464 -15.02 19.28 5.34
CA ASP A 464 -14.07 20.23 5.91
C ASP A 464 -14.17 21.62 5.29
N ASP A 465 -13.36 22.55 5.81
CA ASP A 465 -13.31 23.93 5.36
C ASP A 465 -12.83 24.07 3.90
N ASP A 466 -12.13 23.07 3.36
CA ASP A 466 -11.63 23.02 1.97
C ASP A 466 -12.64 22.40 0.98
N GLY A 467 -13.72 21.81 1.49
CA GLY A 467 -14.82 21.24 0.71
C GLY A 467 -14.67 19.78 0.39
N VAL A 468 -13.82 19.11 1.14
CA VAL A 468 -13.58 17.69 0.98
C VAL A 468 -14.64 16.93 1.76
N ILE A 469 -15.48 16.20 1.02
CA ILE A 469 -16.52 15.33 1.58
C ILE A 469 -15.89 13.95 1.82
N ARG A 470 -15.70 13.57 3.08
CA ARG A 470 -14.97 12.36 3.51
C ARG A 470 -15.88 11.39 4.24
N PRO A 471 -15.98 10.12 3.82
CA PRO A 471 -16.76 9.12 4.53
C PRO A 471 -16.06 8.70 5.82
N SER A 472 -16.82 8.42 6.87
CA SER A 472 -16.27 7.94 8.14
C SER A 472 -15.64 6.55 8.02
N ILE A 473 -16.13 5.70 7.11
CA ILE A 473 -15.54 4.38 6.85
C ILE A 473 -14.13 4.45 6.22
N ALA A 474 -13.76 5.59 5.63
CA ALA A 474 -12.51 5.77 4.90
C ALA A 474 -12.12 7.26 4.80
N VAL A 475 -11.79 7.87 5.92
CA VAL A 475 -11.53 9.33 5.98
C VAL A 475 -10.35 9.79 5.11
N GLU A 476 -9.43 8.89 4.72
CA GLU A 476 -8.33 9.22 3.79
C GLU A 476 -8.79 9.22 2.32
N THR A 477 -10.09 9.17 2.08
CA THR A 477 -10.70 9.28 0.77
C THR A 477 -11.67 10.45 0.72
N ALA A 478 -11.95 10.93 -0.48
CA ALA A 478 -12.95 11.95 -0.73
C ALA A 478 -13.93 11.48 -1.79
N VAL A 479 -15.18 11.92 -1.68
CA VAL A 479 -16.17 11.84 -2.76
C VAL A 479 -15.58 12.59 -3.95
N THR A 480 -15.23 11.83 -4.99
CA THR A 480 -14.49 12.33 -6.15
C THR A 480 -15.21 11.86 -7.43
N PRO A 481 -15.42 12.76 -8.41
CA PRO A 481 -15.84 12.34 -9.74
C PRO A 481 -14.89 11.27 -10.31
N SER A 482 -15.48 10.18 -10.76
CA SER A 482 -14.83 9.06 -11.45
C SER A 482 -15.37 8.97 -12.88
N GLY A 483 -14.80 8.11 -13.73
CA GLY A 483 -15.15 8.07 -15.16
C GLY A 483 -16.66 8.09 -15.44
N GLY A 484 -17.08 8.87 -16.44
CA GLY A 484 -18.50 9.13 -16.72
C GLY A 484 -19.10 10.18 -15.78
N ASP A 485 -20.31 9.92 -15.29
CA ASP A 485 -21.04 10.73 -14.29
C ASP A 485 -20.84 10.21 -12.86
N GLY A 486 -20.24 9.03 -12.69
CA GLY A 486 -20.17 8.32 -11.41
C GLY A 486 -19.24 8.96 -10.39
N LEU A 487 -19.50 8.65 -9.12
CA LEU A 487 -18.68 9.08 -7.98
C LEU A 487 -18.00 7.89 -7.32
N SER A 488 -16.77 8.09 -6.88
CA SER A 488 -15.97 7.12 -6.15
C SER A 488 -15.32 7.75 -4.93
N LEU A 489 -14.93 6.92 -3.96
CA LEU A 489 -14.19 7.34 -2.77
C LEU A 489 -12.69 7.16 -3.03
N LEU A 490 -12.05 8.19 -3.57
CA LEU A 490 -10.64 8.14 -3.99
C LEU A 490 -9.71 8.70 -2.91
N PRO A 491 -8.47 8.19 -2.77
CA PRO A 491 -7.50 8.71 -1.81
C PRO A 491 -7.30 10.22 -1.91
N LEU A 492 -7.13 10.87 -0.77
CA LEU A 492 -6.88 12.30 -0.70
C LEU A 492 -5.63 12.68 -1.51
N ASN A 493 -5.80 13.60 -2.46
CA ASN A 493 -4.74 14.11 -3.33
C ASN A 493 -4.65 15.65 -3.30
N GLY A 494 -5.55 16.34 -2.60
CA GLY A 494 -5.58 17.80 -2.45
C GLY A 494 -6.04 18.56 -3.70
N GLY A 495 -6.38 17.86 -4.77
CA GLY A 495 -6.78 18.41 -6.05
C GLY A 495 -8.20 18.97 -6.06
N ALA A 496 -8.48 19.85 -7.03
CA ALA A 496 -9.77 20.51 -7.17
C ALA A 496 -10.94 19.55 -7.43
N SER A 497 -10.69 18.34 -7.94
CA SER A 497 -11.74 17.34 -8.18
C SER A 497 -12.29 16.74 -6.89
N GLN A 498 -11.57 16.85 -5.76
CA GLN A 498 -12.02 16.38 -4.45
C GLN A 498 -12.67 17.48 -3.60
N ARG A 499 -12.75 18.69 -4.14
CA ARG A 499 -13.29 19.85 -3.43
C ARG A 499 -14.66 20.18 -3.99
N TRP A 500 -15.59 20.43 -3.08
CA TRP A 500 -16.96 20.78 -3.35
C TRP A 500 -17.30 22.08 -2.65
N ARG A 501 -18.14 22.89 -3.28
CA ARG A 501 -18.61 24.15 -2.71
C ARG A 501 -20.12 24.18 -2.72
N ALA A 502 -20.69 24.91 -1.78
CA ALA A 502 -22.09 25.29 -1.85
C ALA A 502 -22.36 26.19 -3.07
N GLY A 503 -23.38 25.82 -3.85
CA GLY A 503 -23.98 26.62 -4.91
C GLY A 503 -25.20 27.42 -4.43
N ALA A 504 -25.80 28.19 -5.33
CA ALA A 504 -26.99 28.98 -4.98
C ALA A 504 -28.17 28.05 -4.60
N SER A 505 -28.75 28.33 -3.44
CA SER A 505 -29.98 27.72 -2.92
C SER A 505 -31.21 28.27 -3.62
#